data_AF-X0XH55-F1
#
_entry.id   AF-X0XH55-F1
#
_cell.length_a   1.000
_cell.length_b   1.000
_cell.length_c   1.000
_cell.angle_alpha   90.00
_cell.angle_beta   90.00
_cell.angle_gamma   90.00
#
_symmetry.space_group_name_H-M   'P 1'
#
loop_
_entity.id
_entity.type
_entity.pdbx_description
1 polymer ?
#
loop_
_entity_poly.entity_id
_entity_poly.type
_entity_poly.pdbx_seq_one_letter_code
_entity_poly.pdbx_strand_id
1 'polypeptide(L)'
;SAAVKEFDLPSNLKLSIHSGSDKFSIYRCIRDTLRKFDAGVHVKTAGTTWLEELMGLALAGGEGLEIAGEIYRSALDRYEELCEPYSTVIDIDRAALPPPDDVSGWTPEEFASALRHDPRCRTYSLHLRQLLHVAYKVAADMGDRFMKALDDHAGVISENVTANLYERHIQPIFVDLREVKK
;
A
#
# COMPACT_ATOMS: atom_id res chain seq x y z
N SER A 1 -25.48 8.00 -16.56
CA SER A 1 -24.24 7.86 -17.37
C SER A 1 -24.55 7.18 -18.70
N ALA A 2 -23.63 7.14 -19.66
CA ALA A 2 -23.84 6.45 -20.95
C ALA A 2 -24.15 4.95 -20.77
N ALA A 3 -23.43 4.26 -19.88
CA ALA A 3 -23.67 2.84 -19.57
C ALA A 3 -25.06 2.56 -18.98
N VAL A 4 -25.58 3.46 -18.14
CA VAL A 4 -26.95 3.35 -17.60
C VAL A 4 -28.00 3.35 -18.72
N LYS A 5 -27.82 4.19 -19.74
CA LYS A 5 -28.74 4.26 -20.88
C LYS A 5 -28.56 3.09 -21.85
N GLU A 6 -27.31 2.73 -22.14
CA GLU A 6 -26.97 1.68 -23.11
C GLU A 6 -27.37 0.28 -22.62
N PHE A 7 -27.19 0.01 -21.33
CA PHE A 7 -27.34 -1.33 -20.75
C PHE A 7 -28.52 -1.43 -19.76
N ASP A 8 -29.41 -0.44 -19.72
CA ASP A 8 -30.58 -0.40 -18.82
C ASP A 8 -30.24 -0.68 -17.34
N LEU A 9 -29.16 -0.05 -16.85
CA LEU A 9 -28.65 -0.24 -15.49
C LEU A 9 -29.29 0.74 -14.48
N PRO A 10 -29.26 0.44 -13.17
CA PRO A 10 -29.76 1.34 -12.15
C PRO A 10 -29.14 2.75 -12.21
N SER A 11 -29.95 3.79 -11.99
CA SER A 11 -29.52 5.19 -12.06
C SER A 11 -28.43 5.56 -11.03
N ASN A 12 -28.30 4.78 -9.97
CA ASN A 12 -27.30 4.93 -8.91
C ASN A 12 -26.02 4.12 -9.13
N LEU A 13 -25.78 3.60 -10.35
CA LEU A 13 -24.56 2.89 -10.70
C LEU A 13 -23.31 3.73 -10.41
N LYS A 14 -22.36 3.17 -9.66
CA LYS A 14 -21.04 3.77 -9.39
C LYS A 14 -19.94 2.96 -10.04
N LEU A 15 -18.93 3.64 -10.57
CA LEU A 15 -17.71 3.00 -11.03
C LEU A 15 -16.94 2.44 -9.82
N SER A 16 -16.46 1.21 -9.91
CA SER A 16 -15.66 0.55 -8.87
C SER A 16 -14.25 0.25 -9.39
N ILE A 17 -13.21 0.72 -8.68
CA ILE A 17 -11.81 0.51 -9.04
C ILE A 17 -11.20 -0.46 -8.02
N HIS A 18 -10.94 -1.70 -8.46
CA HIS A 18 -10.54 -2.81 -7.57
C HIS A 18 -9.05 -2.91 -7.25
N SER A 19 -8.19 -2.24 -8.01
CA SER A 19 -6.75 -2.08 -7.71
C SER A 19 -6.38 -0.61 -7.80
N GLY A 20 -7.16 0.22 -7.10
CA GLY A 20 -7.06 1.68 -7.19
C GLY A 20 -5.82 2.20 -6.49
N SER A 21 -5.36 1.52 -5.44
CA SER A 21 -4.25 2.01 -4.65
C SER A 21 -2.95 2.09 -5.43
N ASP A 22 -2.15 3.12 -5.13
CA ASP A 22 -0.89 3.41 -5.79
C ASP A 22 -0.99 3.69 -7.31
N LYS A 23 -2.20 3.87 -7.86
CA LYS A 23 -2.42 4.33 -9.24
C LYS A 23 -2.45 5.85 -9.32
N PHE A 24 -1.45 6.52 -8.75
CA PHE A 24 -1.40 7.98 -8.64
C PHE A 24 -1.53 8.70 -9.99
N SER A 25 -1.05 8.10 -11.08
CA SER A 25 -1.14 8.64 -12.44
C SER A 25 -2.57 8.83 -12.94
N ILE A 26 -3.54 8.04 -12.47
CA ILE A 26 -4.94 8.11 -12.93
C ILE A 26 -5.85 8.94 -12.02
N TYR A 27 -5.41 9.31 -10.81
CA TYR A 27 -6.25 10.02 -9.83
C TYR A 27 -6.76 11.36 -10.34
N ARG A 28 -5.92 12.11 -11.07
CA ARG A 28 -6.35 13.35 -11.74
C ARG A 28 -7.46 13.06 -12.76
N CYS A 29 -7.27 12.05 -13.62
CA CYS A 29 -8.26 11.68 -14.63
C CYS A 29 -9.58 11.23 -14.00
N ILE A 30 -9.52 10.48 -12.89
CA ILE A 30 -10.70 10.09 -12.11
C ILE A 30 -11.42 11.36 -11.63
N ARG A 31 -10.74 12.24 -10.90
CA ARG A 31 -11.33 13.49 -10.38
C ARG A 31 -12.00 14.32 -11.47
N ASP A 32 -11.28 14.56 -12.57
CA ASP A 32 -11.77 15.39 -13.67
C ASP A 32 -13.01 14.76 -14.33
N THR A 33 -13.06 13.43 -14.41
CA THR A 33 -14.22 12.66 -14.90
C THR A 33 -15.41 12.75 -13.95
N LEU A 34 -15.19 12.56 -12.64
CA LEU A 34 -16.27 12.64 -11.64
C LEU A 34 -16.97 14.00 -11.66
N ARG A 35 -16.20 15.08 -11.83
CA ARG A 35 -16.74 16.44 -11.96
C ARG A 35 -17.51 16.66 -13.24
N LYS A 36 -16.93 16.24 -14.38
CA LYS A 36 -17.56 16.42 -15.69
C LYS A 36 -18.93 15.76 -15.77
N PHE A 37 -19.11 14.64 -15.08
CA PHE A 37 -20.33 13.83 -15.14
C PHE A 37 -21.17 13.87 -13.87
N ASP A 38 -20.81 14.69 -12.88
CA ASP A 38 -21.45 14.77 -11.56
C ASP A 38 -21.73 13.37 -10.97
N ALA A 39 -20.65 12.59 -10.84
CA ALA A 39 -20.72 11.17 -10.51
C ALA A 39 -19.88 10.81 -9.27
N GLY A 40 -20.22 9.69 -8.63
CA GLY A 40 -19.43 9.07 -7.57
C GLY A 40 -18.60 7.88 -8.05
N VAL A 41 -17.59 7.52 -7.27
CA VAL A 41 -16.74 6.34 -7.48
C VAL A 41 -16.57 5.57 -6.18
N HIS A 42 -16.35 4.27 -6.29
CA HIS A 42 -15.86 3.41 -5.22
C HIS A 42 -14.41 3.04 -5.53
N VAL A 43 -13.48 3.38 -4.63
CA VAL A 43 -12.06 3.06 -4.78
C VAL A 43 -11.69 2.08 -3.69
N LYS A 44 -11.17 0.91 -4.08
CA LYS A 44 -10.70 -0.08 -3.13
C LYS A 44 -9.21 0.14 -2.83
N THR A 45 -8.90 0.28 -1.55
CA THR A 45 -7.55 0.26 -0.97
C THR A 45 -7.53 -0.87 0.07
N ALA A 46 -6.51 -1.73 0.04
CA ALA A 46 -6.36 -2.78 1.05
C ALA A 46 -4.88 -3.10 1.29
N GLY A 47 -4.21 -3.74 0.32
CA GLY A 47 -2.84 -4.21 0.51
C GLY A 47 -1.79 -3.11 0.70
N THR A 48 -2.05 -1.89 0.24
CA THR A 48 -1.20 -0.73 0.53
C THR A 48 -1.36 -0.20 1.95
N THR A 49 -2.52 -0.33 2.59
CA THR A 49 -2.68 0.07 3.99
C THR A 49 -1.82 -0.83 4.87
N TRP A 50 -1.86 -2.14 4.62
CA TRP A 50 -0.96 -3.12 5.21
C TRP A 50 0.53 -2.72 5.07
N LEU A 51 0.96 -2.29 3.88
CA LEU A 51 2.35 -1.86 3.68
C LEU A 51 2.72 -0.60 4.47
N GLU A 52 1.78 0.31 4.68
CA GLU A 52 2.01 1.55 5.44
C GLU A 52 1.98 1.28 6.95
N GLU A 53 1.22 0.27 7.41
CA GLU A 53 1.30 -0.27 8.77
C GLU A 53 2.67 -0.90 9.03
N LEU A 54 3.13 -1.79 8.14
CA LEU A 54 4.44 -2.41 8.24
C LEU A 54 5.58 -1.38 8.20
N MET A 55 5.47 -0.38 7.33
CA MET A 55 6.44 0.71 7.26
C MET A 55 6.43 1.57 8.53
N GLY A 56 5.25 1.91 9.05
CA GLY A 56 5.13 2.66 10.31
C GLY A 56 5.68 1.89 11.50
N LEU A 57 5.48 0.57 11.52
CA LEU A 57 6.05 -0.33 12.52
C LEU A 57 7.58 -0.37 12.43
N ALA A 58 8.14 -0.48 11.22
CA ALA A 58 9.59 -0.41 11.02
C ALA A 58 10.18 0.94 11.44
N LEU A 59 9.49 2.05 11.13
CA LEU A 59 9.87 3.42 11.52
C LEU A 59 9.88 3.64 13.03
N ALA A 60 9.10 2.88 13.79
CA ALA A 60 9.13 2.94 15.25
C ALA A 60 10.42 2.36 15.86
N GLY A 61 11.21 1.61 15.07
CA GLY A 61 12.46 0.99 15.49
C GLY A 61 12.25 -0.16 16.48
N GLY A 62 13.33 -0.60 17.12
CA GLY A 62 13.32 -1.67 18.12
C GLY A 62 12.57 -2.92 17.63
N GLU A 63 11.66 -3.42 18.45
CA GLU A 63 10.82 -4.59 18.14
C GLU A 63 10.07 -4.44 16.80
N GLY A 64 9.58 -3.24 16.47
CA GLY A 64 8.85 -3.01 15.23
C GLY A 64 9.71 -3.21 13.97
N LEU A 65 10.97 -2.80 14.03
CA LEU A 65 11.95 -3.03 12.96
C LEU A 65 12.36 -4.51 12.88
N GLU A 66 12.55 -5.16 14.03
CA GLU A 66 12.87 -6.60 14.08
C GLU A 66 11.75 -7.43 13.45
N ILE A 67 10.49 -7.14 13.79
CA ILE A 67 9.31 -7.77 13.18
C ILE A 67 9.30 -7.54 11.66
N ALA A 68 9.55 -6.31 11.21
CA ALA A 68 9.52 -6.00 9.78
C ALA A 68 10.61 -6.75 8.99
N GLY A 69 11.82 -6.87 9.55
CA GLY A 69 12.90 -7.67 8.99
C GLY A 69 12.60 -9.18 8.99
N GLU A 70 11.97 -9.70 10.05
CA GLU A 70 11.57 -11.10 10.14
C GLU A 70 10.46 -11.44 9.13
N ILE A 71 9.48 -10.55 8.94
CA ILE A 71 8.46 -10.68 7.90
C ILE A 71 9.12 -10.78 6.53
N TYR A 72 10.09 -9.91 6.23
CA TYR A 72 10.82 -9.95 4.96
C TYR A 72 11.58 -11.28 4.76
N ARG A 73 12.36 -11.70 5.76
CA ARG A 73 13.12 -12.96 5.71
C ARG A 73 12.19 -14.15 5.49
N SER A 74 11.14 -14.27 6.29
CA SER A 74 10.18 -15.36 6.17
C SER A 74 9.41 -15.33 4.85
N ALA A 75 9.15 -14.13 4.30
CA ALA A 75 8.52 -14.00 2.98
C ALA A 75 9.42 -14.50 1.85
N LEU A 76 10.74 -14.30 1.95
CA LEU A 76 11.71 -14.89 1.03
C LEU A 76 11.73 -16.42 1.13
N ASP A 77 11.78 -16.96 2.35
CA ASP A 77 11.79 -18.41 2.59
C ASP A 77 10.51 -19.09 2.11
N ARG A 78 9.38 -18.38 2.20
CA ARG A 78 8.04 -18.85 1.80
C ARG A 78 7.58 -18.28 0.47
N TYR A 79 8.51 -17.84 -0.38
CA TYR A 79 8.19 -17.09 -1.59
C TYR A 79 7.15 -17.80 -2.47
N GLU A 80 7.34 -19.09 -2.78
CA GLU A 80 6.41 -19.82 -3.65
C GLU A 80 4.98 -19.81 -3.09
N GLU A 81 4.84 -20.15 -1.80
CA GLU A 81 3.55 -20.20 -1.11
C GLU A 81 2.83 -18.85 -1.14
N LEU A 82 3.55 -17.77 -0.85
CA LEU A 82 2.95 -16.44 -0.73
C LEU A 82 2.67 -15.80 -2.09
N CYS A 83 3.48 -16.10 -3.12
CA CYS A 83 3.38 -15.46 -4.43
C CYS A 83 2.45 -16.18 -5.40
N GLU A 84 2.28 -17.51 -5.29
CA GLU A 84 1.50 -18.31 -6.25
C GLU A 84 0.05 -17.80 -6.45
N PRO A 85 -0.72 -17.48 -5.39
CA PRO A 85 -2.08 -16.95 -5.53
C PRO A 85 -2.16 -15.58 -6.23
N TYR A 86 -1.05 -14.85 -6.27
CA TYR A 86 -0.94 -13.49 -6.80
C TYR A 86 -0.13 -13.39 -8.09
N SER A 87 0.31 -14.52 -8.64
CA SER A 87 1.21 -14.62 -9.81
C SER A 87 0.74 -13.84 -11.05
N THR A 88 -0.57 -13.58 -11.18
CA THR A 88 -1.13 -12.79 -12.29
C THR A 88 -1.06 -11.27 -12.10
N VAL A 89 -0.72 -10.80 -10.89
CA VAL A 89 -0.75 -9.38 -10.51
C VAL A 89 0.55 -8.86 -9.89
N ILE A 90 1.55 -9.73 -9.67
CA ILE A 90 2.90 -9.37 -9.21
C ILE A 90 3.94 -9.67 -10.28
N ASP A 91 5.06 -8.96 -10.24
CA ASP A 91 6.18 -9.11 -11.18
C ASP A 91 7.50 -8.92 -10.43
N ILE A 92 7.87 -9.97 -9.68
CA ILE A 92 9.00 -9.94 -8.78
C ILE A 92 10.19 -10.64 -9.44
N ASP A 93 11.26 -9.89 -9.67
CA ASP A 93 12.57 -10.45 -9.96
C ASP A 93 13.24 -10.82 -8.64
N ARG A 94 13.38 -12.13 -8.38
CA ARG A 94 14.03 -12.63 -7.16
C ARG A 94 15.49 -12.21 -7.05
N ALA A 95 16.20 -12.04 -8.17
CA ALA A 95 17.60 -11.62 -8.15
C ALA A 95 17.77 -10.14 -7.78
N ALA A 96 16.71 -9.35 -7.89
CA ALA A 96 16.68 -7.94 -7.51
C ALA A 96 16.21 -7.71 -6.07
N LEU A 97 15.89 -8.78 -5.31
CA LEU A 97 15.56 -8.69 -3.90
C LEU A 97 16.84 -8.56 -3.06
N PRO A 98 16.89 -7.64 -2.09
CA PRO A 98 18.05 -7.52 -1.20
C PRO A 98 18.22 -8.79 -0.35
N PRO A 99 19.46 -9.20 -0.03
CA PRO A 99 19.70 -10.31 0.88
C PRO A 99 19.00 -10.11 2.24
N PRO A 100 18.43 -11.17 2.85
CA PRO A 100 17.70 -11.05 4.12
C PRO A 100 18.58 -10.54 5.27
N ASP A 101 19.88 -10.86 5.24
CA ASP A 101 20.82 -10.40 6.26
C ASP A 101 21.17 -8.92 6.11
N ASP A 102 21.23 -8.40 4.87
CA ASP A 102 21.36 -6.96 4.63
C ASP A 102 20.14 -6.21 5.17
N VAL A 103 18.93 -6.71 4.86
CA VAL A 103 17.66 -6.09 5.33
C VAL A 103 17.54 -6.13 6.85
N SER A 104 18.05 -7.17 7.51
CA SER A 104 18.05 -7.25 8.98
C SER A 104 18.99 -6.24 9.63
N GLY A 105 19.98 -5.75 8.90
CA GLY A 105 20.91 -4.71 9.35
C GLY A 105 20.44 -3.29 9.03
N TRP A 106 19.32 -3.12 8.34
CA TRP A 106 18.82 -1.80 7.96
C TRP A 106 18.36 -1.00 9.16
N THR A 107 18.56 0.31 9.08
CA THR A 107 17.91 1.30 9.93
C THR A 107 16.41 1.40 9.59
N PRO A 108 15.59 1.95 10.52
CA PRO A 108 14.19 2.27 10.26
C PRO A 108 13.97 3.04 8.94
N GLU A 109 14.82 4.04 8.68
CA GLU A 109 14.74 4.91 7.50
C GLU A 109 15.08 4.18 6.20
N GLU A 110 16.07 3.28 6.22
CA GLU A 110 16.44 2.47 5.07
C GLU A 110 15.31 1.51 4.69
N PHE A 111 14.73 0.80 5.67
CA PHE A 111 13.60 -0.08 5.44
C PHE A 111 12.40 0.68 4.87
N ALA A 112 12.05 1.81 5.49
CA ALA A 112 10.94 2.64 5.04
C ALA A 112 11.18 3.21 3.63
N SER A 113 12.39 3.64 3.31
CA SER A 113 12.73 4.18 1.99
C SER A 113 12.69 3.11 0.90
N ALA A 114 13.09 1.88 1.22
CA ALA A 114 13.01 0.76 0.29
C ALA A 114 11.57 0.31 0.02
N LEU A 115 10.70 0.36 1.04
CA LEU A 115 9.32 -0.07 0.95
C LEU A 115 8.37 0.99 0.37
N ARG A 116 8.59 2.28 0.67
CA ARG A 116 7.70 3.38 0.28
C ARG A 116 7.63 3.50 -1.24
N HIS A 117 6.43 3.58 -1.78
CA HIS A 117 6.23 3.78 -3.23
C HIS A 117 6.60 5.21 -3.66
N ASP A 118 7.88 5.44 -3.88
CA ASP A 118 8.42 6.64 -4.54
C ASP A 118 9.44 6.22 -5.61
N PRO A 119 9.04 6.17 -6.91
CA PRO A 119 9.94 5.80 -8.00
C PRO A 119 11.15 6.74 -8.17
N ARG A 120 11.17 7.90 -7.52
CA ARG A 120 12.30 8.83 -7.53
C ARG A 120 13.30 8.56 -6.40
N CYS A 121 12.92 7.76 -5.41
CA CYS A 121 13.80 7.37 -4.32
C CYS A 121 14.77 6.30 -4.82
N ARG A 122 16.07 6.53 -4.66
CA ARG A 122 17.12 5.64 -5.18
C ARG A 122 17.08 4.25 -4.53
N THR A 123 16.66 4.17 -3.28
CA THR A 123 16.61 2.92 -2.51
C THR A 123 15.28 2.20 -2.63
N TYR A 124 14.26 2.81 -3.26
CA TYR A 124 12.98 2.16 -3.49
C TYR A 124 13.14 0.86 -4.28
N SER A 125 12.56 -0.21 -3.77
CA SER A 125 12.54 -1.52 -4.43
C SER A 125 11.10 -1.95 -4.72
N LEU A 126 10.75 -1.95 -6.01
CA LEU A 126 9.46 -2.46 -6.49
C LEU A 126 9.26 -3.93 -6.09
N HIS A 127 10.31 -4.74 -6.21
CA HIS A 127 10.27 -6.18 -5.93
C HIS A 127 10.08 -6.46 -4.44
N LEU A 128 10.79 -5.73 -3.57
CA LEU A 128 10.60 -5.83 -2.12
C LEU A 128 9.17 -5.42 -1.72
N ARG A 129 8.66 -4.32 -2.30
CA ARG A 129 7.30 -3.84 -2.03
C ARG A 129 6.26 -4.89 -2.43
N GLN A 130 6.39 -5.51 -3.61
CA GLN A 130 5.47 -6.55 -4.06
C GLN A 130 5.55 -7.82 -3.20
N LEU A 131 6.75 -8.24 -2.79
CA LEU A 131 6.90 -9.38 -1.88
C LEU A 131 6.20 -9.11 -0.55
N LEU A 132 6.46 -7.95 0.07
CA LEU A 132 5.84 -7.58 1.33
C LEU A 132 4.33 -7.34 1.20
N HIS A 133 3.84 -6.91 0.03
CA HIS A 133 2.41 -6.74 -0.23
C HIS A 133 1.62 -8.06 -0.07
N VAL A 134 2.24 -9.20 -0.38
CA VAL A 134 1.63 -10.53 -0.27
C VAL A 134 2.06 -11.28 1.00
N ALA A 135 2.94 -10.70 1.81
CA ALA A 135 3.50 -11.31 3.02
C ALA A 135 2.64 -11.12 4.29
N TYR A 136 1.44 -10.53 4.20
CA TYR A 136 0.58 -10.27 5.36
C TYR A 136 0.25 -11.55 6.16
N LYS A 137 0.25 -12.73 5.51
CA LYS A 137 0.07 -14.03 6.18
C LYS A 137 1.18 -14.31 7.20
N VAL A 138 2.41 -13.91 6.91
CA VAL A 138 3.55 -14.07 7.83
C VAL A 138 3.31 -13.29 9.13
N ALA A 139 2.84 -12.04 9.01
CA ALA A 139 2.51 -11.23 10.18
C ALA A 139 1.32 -11.80 10.97
N ALA A 140 0.31 -12.35 10.29
CA ALA A 140 -0.78 -13.04 10.96
C ALA A 140 -0.30 -14.27 11.74
N ASP A 141 0.64 -15.04 11.20
CA ASP A 141 1.23 -16.22 11.86
C ASP A 141 2.03 -15.85 13.13
N MET A 142 2.47 -14.58 13.28
CA MET A 142 3.15 -14.09 14.50
C MET A 142 2.21 -13.85 15.69
N GLY A 143 0.89 -13.82 15.47
CA GLY A 143 -0.12 -13.72 16.52
C GLY A 143 0.06 -12.53 17.48
N ASP A 144 0.05 -12.81 18.78
CA ASP A 144 0.06 -11.80 19.85
C ASP A 144 1.27 -10.87 19.79
N ARG A 145 2.43 -11.34 19.29
CA ARG A 145 3.64 -10.52 19.15
C ARG A 145 3.39 -9.36 18.19
N PHE A 146 2.80 -9.66 17.03
CA PHE A 146 2.49 -8.65 16.03
C PHE A 146 1.40 -7.70 16.54
N MET A 147 0.33 -8.24 17.14
CA MET A 147 -0.76 -7.43 17.68
C MET A 147 -0.29 -6.46 18.77
N LYS A 148 0.57 -6.92 19.69
CA LYS A 148 1.13 -6.06 20.73
C LYS A 148 2.01 -4.96 20.12
N ALA A 149 2.81 -5.27 19.12
CA ALA A 149 3.66 -4.27 18.47
C ALA A 149 2.83 -3.20 17.74
N LEU A 150 1.69 -3.56 17.15
CA LEU A 150 0.74 -2.59 16.60
C LEU A 150 0.19 -1.66 17.69
N ASP A 151 -0.18 -2.19 18.85
CA ASP A 151 -0.70 -1.38 19.98
C ASP A 151 0.38 -0.45 20.54
N ASP A 152 1.59 -0.96 20.78
CA ASP A 152 2.72 -0.19 21.33
C ASP A 152 3.16 0.95 20.39
N HIS A 153 3.01 0.78 19.08
CA HIS A 153 3.48 1.71 18.06
C HIS A 153 2.36 2.39 17.26
N ALA A 154 1.12 2.34 17.78
CA ALA A 154 -0.07 2.87 17.10
C ALA A 154 0.07 4.33 16.66
N GLY A 155 0.80 5.16 17.41
CA GLY A 155 1.07 6.56 17.05
C GLY A 155 1.75 6.68 15.68
N VAL A 156 2.95 6.12 15.54
CA VAL A 156 3.75 6.19 14.30
C VAL A 156 3.06 5.48 13.13
N ILE A 157 2.42 4.34 13.41
CA ILE A 157 1.66 3.59 12.41
C ILE A 157 0.49 4.43 11.87
N SER A 158 -0.29 5.04 12.77
CA SER A 158 -1.47 5.81 12.39
C SER A 158 -1.12 7.03 11.53
N GLU A 159 0.03 7.67 11.75
CA GLU A 159 0.50 8.78 10.92
C GLU A 159 0.75 8.32 9.48
N ASN A 160 1.43 7.19 9.29
CA ASN A 160 1.71 6.64 7.96
C ASN A 160 0.42 6.20 7.24
N VAL A 161 -0.45 5.47 7.94
CA VAL A 161 -1.74 5.02 7.39
C VAL A 161 -2.63 6.21 7.03
N THR A 162 -2.69 7.23 7.88
CA THR A 162 -3.49 8.44 7.64
C THR A 162 -2.96 9.22 6.44
N ALA A 163 -1.64 9.44 6.35
CA ALA A 163 -1.04 10.11 5.21
C ALA A 163 -1.32 9.34 3.90
N ASN A 164 -1.23 8.02 3.93
CA ASN A 164 -1.57 7.21 2.77
C ASN A 164 -3.04 7.35 2.36
N LEU A 165 -3.99 7.17 3.28
CA LEU A 165 -5.41 7.21 2.96
C LEU A 165 -5.87 8.63 2.60
N TYR A 166 -5.50 9.63 3.39
CA TYR A 166 -5.99 10.98 3.24
C TYR A 166 -5.24 11.74 2.15
N GLU A 167 -3.92 11.90 2.30
CA GLU A 167 -3.13 12.79 1.44
C GLU A 167 -2.82 12.16 0.09
N ARG A 168 -2.52 10.85 0.07
CA ARG A 168 -2.11 10.17 -1.17
C ARG A 168 -3.29 9.65 -1.98
N HIS A 169 -4.45 9.39 -1.36
CA HIS A 169 -5.62 8.80 -2.03
C HIS A 169 -6.84 9.71 -2.05
N ILE A 170 -7.37 10.11 -0.89
CA ILE A 170 -8.61 10.89 -0.82
C ILE A 170 -8.42 12.28 -1.43
N GLN A 171 -7.38 13.02 -1.03
CA GLN A 171 -7.16 14.38 -1.51
C GLN A 171 -7.00 14.46 -3.03
N PRO A 172 -6.15 13.64 -3.70
CA PRO A 172 -5.97 13.75 -5.14
C PRO A 172 -7.22 13.38 -5.94
N ILE A 173 -8.10 12.53 -5.40
CA ILE A 173 -9.32 12.09 -6.07
C ILE A 173 -10.48 13.05 -5.82
N PHE A 174 -10.63 13.56 -4.59
CA PHE A 174 -11.86 14.25 -4.17
C PHE A 174 -11.66 15.73 -3.77
N VAL A 175 -10.46 16.17 -3.42
CA VAL A 175 -10.22 17.53 -2.92
C VAL A 175 -9.60 18.40 -4.02
N ASP A 176 -10.15 19.61 -4.23
CA ASP A 176 -9.47 20.63 -5.03
C ASP A 176 -8.55 21.48 -4.16
N LEU A 177 -7.24 21.34 -4.33
CA LEU A 177 -6.29 22.26 -3.70
C LEU A 177 -6.41 23.70 -4.23
N ARG A 178 -7.16 23.94 -5.32
CA ARG A 178 -7.45 25.29 -5.84
C ARG A 178 -8.67 25.96 -5.20
N GLU A 179 -9.58 25.21 -4.57
CA GLU A 179 -10.77 25.77 -3.91
C GLU A 179 -10.53 26.08 -2.42
N VAL A 180 -9.56 25.42 -1.79
CA VAL A 180 -9.18 25.65 -0.38
C VAL A 180 -8.40 26.97 -0.17
N LYS A 181 -7.93 27.61 -1.26
CA LYS A 181 -7.20 28.89 -1.21
C LYS A 181 -8.08 30.12 -1.53
N LYS A 182 -9.41 30.01 -1.46
CA LYS A 182 -10.34 31.13 -1.56
C LYS A 182 -10.89 31.53 -0.21
#